data_AF-A0A9D9DXX7-F1
#
_entry.id   AF-A0A9D9DXX7-F1
#
_cell.length_a   1.000
_cell.length_b   1.000
_cell.length_c   1.000
_cell.angle_alpha   90.00
_cell.angle_beta   90.00
_cell.angle_gamma   90.00
#
_symmetry.space_group_name_H-M   'P 1'
#
loop_
_entity.id
_entity.type
_entity.pdbx_description
1 polymer ?
#
loop_
_entity_poly.entity_id
_entity_poly.type
_entity_poly.pdbx_seq_one_letter_code
_entity_poly.pdbx_strand_id
1 'polypeptide(L)'
;MSLYRQHKNKNRPHPVNTLSYKGYTGSVAFSETDNIFFGKIEGIDSLITFKGESVSELKHSFHQAVDDYIACNKAAHVLGHTNA
;
A
#
# COMPACT_ATOMS: atom_id res chain seq x y z
N MET A 1 -2.36 43.69 7.21
CA MET A 1 -2.05 42.28 7.54
C MET A 1 -3.31 41.44 7.39
N SER A 2 -3.46 40.68 6.30
CA SER A 2 -4.64 39.82 6.11
C SER A 2 -4.56 38.58 6.98
N LEU A 3 -5.55 38.47 7.87
CA LEU A 3 -5.85 37.31 8.70
C LEU A 3 -5.95 36.06 7.83
N TYR A 4 -5.16 35.02 8.13
CA TYR A 4 -5.31 33.69 7.54
C TYR A 4 -6.67 33.12 7.96
N ARG A 5 -7.69 33.44 7.16
CA ARG A 5 -9.02 32.83 7.22
C ARG A 5 -8.91 31.41 6.68
N GLN A 6 -8.40 30.48 7.51
CA GLN A 6 -8.62 29.06 7.29
C GLN A 6 -10.11 28.77 7.53
N HIS A 7 -10.89 28.79 6.47
CA HIS A 7 -12.10 27.96 6.40
C HIS A 7 -11.62 26.50 6.51
N LYS A 8 -11.48 25.99 7.74
CA LYS A 8 -11.30 24.57 8.04
C LYS A 8 -12.55 23.84 7.57
N ASN A 9 -12.60 23.54 6.28
CA ASN A 9 -13.53 22.59 5.70
C ASN A 9 -13.31 21.28 6.46
N LYS A 10 -14.37 20.70 7.04
CA LYS A 10 -14.35 19.55 7.96
C LYS A 10 -14.02 18.21 7.25
N ASN A 11 -13.16 18.25 6.25
CA ASN A 11 -12.76 17.12 5.42
C ASN A 11 -11.23 17.00 5.37
N ARG A 12 -10.53 17.25 6.49
CA ARG A 12 -9.10 16.90 6.57
C ARG A 12 -9.04 15.38 6.60
N PRO A 13 -8.62 14.69 5.53
CA PRO A 13 -8.31 13.28 5.66
C PRO A 13 -7.19 13.23 6.69
N HIS A 14 -7.26 12.30 7.64
CA HIS A 14 -6.06 11.92 8.38
C HIS A 14 -4.96 11.69 7.34
N PRO A 15 -3.73 12.24 7.51
CA PRO A 15 -2.68 12.07 6.51
C PRO A 15 -2.41 10.57 6.34
N VAL A 16 -3.03 9.99 5.33
CA VAL A 16 -2.82 8.61 4.91
C VAL A 16 -1.52 8.64 4.12
N ASN A 17 -0.50 7.98 4.66
CA ASN A 17 0.74 7.85 3.93
C ASN A 17 0.52 6.79 2.86
N THR A 18 0.66 7.18 1.60
CA THR A 18 0.56 6.25 0.48
C THR A 18 1.96 5.84 0.02
N LEU A 19 2.12 4.56 -0.25
CA LEU A 19 3.31 3.97 -0.86
C LEU A 19 3.02 3.63 -2.30
N SER A 20 4.02 3.74 -3.15
CA SER A 20 3.92 3.42 -4.58
C SER A 20 5.08 2.51 -4.96
N TYR A 21 4.79 1.35 -5.54
CA TYR A 21 5.83 0.41 -5.98
C TYR A 21 5.36 -0.37 -7.20
N LYS A 22 6.17 -0.39 -8.28
CA LYS A 22 5.88 -1.08 -9.55
C LYS A 22 4.49 -0.77 -10.15
N GLY A 23 3.98 0.44 -9.92
CA GLY A 23 2.66 0.87 -10.37
C GLY A 23 1.50 0.53 -9.41
N TYR A 24 1.78 -0.16 -8.32
CA TYR A 24 0.81 -0.45 -7.26
C TYR A 24 0.85 0.62 -6.18
N THR A 25 -0.31 0.90 -5.59
CA THR A 25 -0.47 1.91 -4.53
C THR A 25 -0.89 1.24 -3.24
N GLY A 26 -0.17 1.47 -2.15
CA GLY A 26 -0.52 0.98 -0.82
C GLY A 26 -0.94 2.13 0.09
N SER A 27 -2.06 2.01 0.78
CA SER A 27 -2.46 2.99 1.80
C SER A 27 -2.00 2.52 3.17
N VAL A 28 -1.34 3.39 3.94
CA VAL A 28 -0.76 3.09 5.24
C VAL A 28 -1.35 4.00 6.31
N ALA A 29 -1.75 3.39 7.42
CA ALA A 29 -2.23 4.03 8.63
C ALA A 29 -1.39 3.56 9.82
N PHE A 30 -1.15 4.46 10.77
CA PHE A 30 -0.47 4.13 12.02
C PHE A 30 -1.50 3.93 13.13
N SER A 31 -1.40 2.82 13.86
CA SER A 31 -2.17 2.57 15.08
C SER A 31 -1.31 2.94 16.28
N GLU A 32 -1.69 3.97 17.02
CA GLU A 32 -1.04 4.31 18.29
C GLU A 32 -1.28 3.26 19.37
N THR A 33 -2.44 2.59 19.34
CA THR A 33 -2.82 1.56 20.32
C THR A 33 -1.90 0.34 20.29
N ASP A 34 -1.57 -0.11 19.09
CA ASP A 34 -0.73 -1.28 18.85
C ASP A 34 0.72 -0.88 18.51
N ASN A 35 0.99 0.43 18.43
CA ASN A 35 2.25 1.03 18.00
C ASN A 35 2.81 0.43 16.70
N ILE A 36 1.93 0.07 15.77
CA ILE A 36 2.27 -0.61 14.52
C ILE A 36 1.61 0.08 13.33
N PHE A 37 2.30 0.05 12.20
CA PHE A 37 1.77 0.52 10.94
C PHE A 37 0.99 -0.60 10.24
N PHE A 38 -0.22 -0.28 9.81
CA PHE A 38 -1.08 -1.14 9.02
C PHE A 38 -1.23 -0.57 7.62
N GLY A 39 -0.97 -1.41 6.61
CA GLY A 39 -1.14 -1.03 5.22
C GLY A 39 -1.87 -2.08 4.40
N LYS A 40 -2.50 -1.63 3.32
CA LYS A 40 -3.11 -2.49 2.31
C LYS A 40 -2.83 -1.98 0.91
N ILE A 41 -2.74 -2.91 -0.03
CA ILE A 41 -2.52 -2.60 -1.45
C ILE A 41 -3.88 -2.33 -2.09
N GLU A 42 -3.99 -1.18 -2.74
CA GLU A 42 -5.14 -0.76 -3.54
C GLU A 42 -4.84 -0.98 -5.03
N GLY A 43 -5.88 -1.25 -5.81
CA GLY A 43 -5.76 -1.42 -7.26
C GLY A 43 -5.34 -2.82 -7.70
N ILE A 44 -5.58 -3.85 -6.87
CA ILE A 44 -5.41 -5.26 -7.21
C ILE A 44 -6.69 -6.05 -6.89
N ASP A 45 -6.93 -7.12 -7.63
CA ASP A 45 -8.05 -8.05 -7.39
C ASP A 45 -7.87 -8.90 -6.11
N SER A 46 -6.65 -8.94 -5.56
CA SER A 46 -6.32 -9.69 -4.35
C SER A 46 -6.25 -8.78 -3.14
N LEU A 47 -6.78 -9.21 -2.00
CA LEU A 47 -6.62 -8.46 -0.76
C LEU A 47 -5.25 -8.74 -0.15
N ILE A 48 -4.28 -7.85 -0.40
CA ILE A 48 -2.95 -7.94 0.19
C ILE A 48 -2.77 -6.85 1.24
N THR A 49 -2.43 -7.28 2.46
CA THR A 49 -2.18 -6.42 3.61
C THR A 49 -0.77 -6.63 4.13
N PHE A 50 -0.18 -5.57 4.65
CA PHE A 50 1.17 -5.57 5.20
C PHE A 50 1.18 -4.76 6.49
N LYS A 51 2.11 -5.11 7.38
CA LYS A 51 2.29 -4.42 8.66
C LYS A 51 3.78 -4.26 8.90
N GLY A 52 4.15 -3.32 9.76
CA GLY A 52 5.52 -3.18 10.21
C GLY A 52 5.60 -2.28 11.42
N GLU A 53 6.58 -2.52 12.27
CA GLU A 53 6.85 -1.66 13.44
C GLU A 53 7.67 -0.44 13.03
N SER A 54 8.46 -0.58 11.95
CA SER A 54 9.25 0.49 11.35
C SER A 54 8.88 0.73 9.88
N VAL A 55 9.11 1.96 9.42
CA VAL A 55 8.89 2.35 8.01
C VAL A 55 9.69 1.48 7.04
N SER A 56 10.91 1.07 7.43
CA SER A 56 11.77 0.20 6.61
C SER A 56 11.17 -1.19 6.41
N GLU A 57 10.73 -1.83 7.49
CA GLU A 57 10.10 -3.15 7.45
C GLU A 57 8.79 -3.11 6.67
N LEU A 58 7.96 -2.10 6.93
CA LEU A 58 6.71 -1.91 6.23
C LEU A 58 6.93 -1.78 4.71
N LYS A 59 7.91 -0.98 4.27
CA LYS A 59 8.26 -0.86 2.85
C LYS A 59 8.76 -2.19 2.27
N HIS A 60 9.56 -2.92 3.02
CA HIS A 60 10.06 -4.22 2.59
C HIS A 60 8.93 -5.23 2.41
N SER A 61 8.05 -5.37 3.41
CA SER A 61 6.87 -6.23 3.34
C SER A 61 5.93 -5.81 2.21
N PHE A 62 5.74 -4.51 1.97
CA PHE A 62 4.95 -4.02 0.83
C PHE A 62 5.58 -4.41 -0.52
N HIS A 63 6.88 -4.21 -0.70
CA HIS A 63 7.56 -4.58 -1.95
C HIS A 63 7.49 -6.09 -2.21
N GLN A 64 7.73 -6.90 -1.19
CA GLN A 64 7.67 -8.36 -1.31
C GLN A 64 6.25 -8.83 -1.65
N ALA A 65 5.24 -8.30 -0.96
CA ALA A 65 3.83 -8.55 -1.25
C ALA A 65 3.43 -8.23 -2.70
N VAL A 66 3.88 -7.08 -3.22
CA VAL A 66 3.66 -6.69 -4.62
C VAL A 66 4.41 -7.63 -5.56
N ASP A 67 5.66 -7.98 -5.26
CA ASP A 67 6.46 -8.85 -6.10
C ASP A 67 5.89 -10.27 -6.19
N ASP A 68 5.43 -10.83 -5.06
CA ASP A 68 4.75 -12.13 -5.01
C ASP A 68 3.45 -12.10 -5.83
N TYR A 69 2.68 -11.01 -5.73
CA TYR A 69 1.48 -10.81 -6.54
C TYR A 69 1.79 -10.77 -8.04
N ILE A 70 2.78 -9.97 -8.45
CA ILE A 70 3.20 -9.88 -9.85
C ILE A 70 3.71 -11.23 -10.34
N ALA A 71 4.49 -11.94 -9.55
CA ALA A 71 5.03 -13.26 -9.90
C ALA A 71 3.91 -14.28 -10.11
N CYS A 72 2.92 -14.31 -9.20
CA CYS A 72 1.77 -15.19 -9.30
C CYS A 72 0.90 -14.86 -10.53
N ASN A 73 0.65 -13.57 -10.79
CA ASN A 73 -0.13 -13.13 -11.94
C ASN A 73 0.60 -13.36 -13.27
N LYS A 74 1.94 -13.21 -13.30
CA LYS A 74 2.74 -13.58 -14.48
C LYS A 74 2.72 -15.08 -14.74
N ALA A 75 2.81 -15.92 -13.70
CA ALA A 75 2.84 -17.37 -13.85
C ALA A 75 1.55 -17.91 -14.51
N ALA A 76 0.40 -17.30 -14.22
CA ALA A 76 -0.87 -17.67 -14.84
C ALA A 76 -0.90 -17.46 -16.37
N HIS A 77 -0.09 -16.54 -16.90
CA HIS A 77 -0.02 -16.29 -18.35
C HIS A 77 0.87 -17.28 -19.11
N VAL A 78 1.74 -18.05 -18.43
CA VAL A 78 2.75 -18.90 -19.08
C VAL A 78 2.37 -20.38 -19.15
N LEU A 79 1.27 -20.81 -18.52
CA LEU A 79 0.83 -22.23 -18.59
C LEU A 79 0.00 -22.58 -19.85
N GLY A 80 -0.03 -21.69 -20.84
CA GLY A 80 -0.71 -21.93 -22.12
C GLY A 80 0.17 -22.48 -23.25
N HIS A 81 1.50 -22.47 -23.12
CA HIS A 81 2.38 -22.88 -24.21
C HIS A 81 3.67 -23.52 -23.72
N THR A 82 3.69 -24.85 -23.65
CA THR A 82 4.64 -25.67 -24.41
C THR A 82 4.20 -27.13 -24.37
N ASN A 83 3.63 -27.58 -25.50
CA ASN A 83 3.66 -28.99 -25.90
C ASN A 83 5.10 -29.49 -25.88
N ALA A 84 5.33 -30.64 -25.24
CA ALA A 84 6.26 -31.67 -25.67
C ALA A 84 5.90 -32.99 -24.97
#